data_AF-A0A661EM21-F1
#
_entry.id   AF-A0A661EM21-F1
#
_cell.length_a   1.000
_cell.length_b   1.000
_cell.length_c   1.000
_cell.angle_alpha   90.00
_cell.angle_beta   90.00
_cell.angle_gamma   90.00
#
_symmetry.space_group_name_H-M   'P 1'
#
loop_
_entity.id
_entity.type
_entity.pdbx_description
1 polymer ?
#
loop_
_entity_poly.entity_id
_entity_poly.type
_entity_poly.pdbx_seq_one_letter_code
_entity_poly.pdbx_strand_id
1 'polypeptide(L)'
;MTLSPRDQYQQQISQPGFAEDPAQAAVVEALQRVFEGLQRPRKNRHRWWSRLTNRRATDSAGPGLYIWGSVGCGKSLLMDMFYASVPGERKQRIHFHQFMQQTHDRLKTLGDVADPLVVIATEIAERVDLICFDEMQVHDVADSMLLGGLLTAL
;
A
#
# COMPACT_ATOMS: atom_id res chain seq x y z
N MET A 1 7.32 20.58 6.80
CA MET A 1 6.76 19.39 7.49
C MET A 1 5.57 18.93 6.65
N THR A 2 5.49 17.65 6.28
CA THR A 2 4.32 17.14 5.57
C THR A 2 3.16 17.05 6.57
N LEU A 3 1.98 17.50 6.15
CA LEU A 3 0.77 17.42 6.96
C LEU A 3 0.26 15.98 6.98
N SER A 4 -0.33 15.56 8.10
CA SER A 4 -0.99 14.25 8.19
C SER A 4 -2.22 14.18 7.28
N PRO A 5 -2.71 12.99 6.92
CA PRO A 5 -3.93 12.86 6.12
C PRO A 5 -5.13 13.61 6.72
N ARG A 6 -5.29 13.56 8.05
CA ARG A 6 -6.36 14.29 8.74
C ARG A 6 -6.19 15.80 8.62
N ASP A 7 -4.96 16.30 8.83
CA ASP A 7 -4.69 17.75 8.76
C ASP A 7 -4.86 18.29 7.35
N GLN A 8 -4.43 17.54 6.32
CA GLN A 8 -4.63 17.91 4.92
C GLN A 8 -6.12 17.98 4.57
N TYR A 9 -6.92 16.98 5.00
CA TYR A 9 -8.35 16.99 4.75
C TYR A 9 -9.05 18.17 5.44
N GLN A 10 -8.70 18.44 6.70
CA GLN A 10 -9.25 19.58 7.44
C GLN A 10 -8.92 20.92 6.76
N GLN A 11 -7.70 21.07 6.25
CA GLN A 11 -7.30 22.25 5.49
C GLN A 11 -8.09 22.36 4.18
N GLN A 12 -8.34 21.22 3.51
CA GLN A 12 -9.04 21.19 2.24
C GLN A 12 -10.52 21.56 2.37
N ILE A 13 -11.24 21.00 3.34
CA ILE A 13 -12.66 21.34 3.57
C ILE A 13 -12.86 22.79 4.05
N SER A 14 -11.80 23.44 4.55
CA SER A 14 -11.81 24.85 4.91
C SER A 14 -11.70 25.78 3.70
N GLN A 15 -11.41 25.26 2.50
CA GLN A 15 -11.30 26.04 1.27
C GLN A 15 -12.67 26.22 0.59
N PRO A 16 -12.91 27.37 -0.07
CA PRO A 16 -14.12 27.59 -0.86
C PRO A 16 -14.30 26.51 -1.93
N GLY A 17 -15.52 25.98 -2.07
CA GLY A 17 -15.86 24.96 -3.07
C GLY A 17 -15.70 23.51 -2.59
N PHE A 18 -15.21 23.30 -1.36
CA PHE A 18 -15.24 22.00 -0.70
C PHE A 18 -16.37 21.94 0.33
N ALA A 19 -16.97 20.77 0.45
CA ALA A 19 -17.96 20.46 1.46
C ALA A 19 -17.51 19.23 2.23
N GLU A 20 -17.83 19.17 3.52
CA GLU A 20 -17.57 17.99 4.32
C GLU A 20 -18.45 16.82 3.85
N ASP A 21 -17.81 15.70 3.53
CA ASP A 21 -18.46 14.43 3.22
C ASP A 21 -18.15 13.41 4.33
N PRO A 22 -19.15 12.91 5.08
CA PRO A 22 -18.94 11.92 6.13
C PRO A 22 -18.26 10.63 5.65
N ALA A 23 -18.51 10.21 4.41
CA ALA A 23 -17.87 9.02 3.85
C ALA A 23 -16.38 9.27 3.58
N GLN A 24 -16.04 10.46 3.07
CA GLN A 24 -14.64 10.85 2.90
C GLN A 24 -13.94 10.97 4.25
N ALA A 25 -14.57 11.60 5.25
CA ALA A 25 -14.02 11.70 6.59
C ALA A 25 -13.70 10.32 7.21
N ALA A 26 -14.58 9.32 7.03
CA ALA A 26 -14.32 7.96 7.48
C ALA A 26 -13.10 7.32 6.78
N VAL A 27 -12.91 7.57 5.49
CA VAL A 27 -11.73 7.10 4.73
C VAL A 27 -10.47 7.82 5.21
N VAL A 28 -10.54 9.13 5.48
CA VAL A 28 -9.43 9.93 6.02
C VAL A 28 -8.96 9.37 7.37
N GLU A 29 -9.88 8.98 8.25
CA GLU A 29 -9.54 8.33 9.52
C GLU A 29 -8.86 6.97 9.33
N ALA A 30 -9.27 6.20 8.32
CA ALA A 30 -8.59 4.95 7.98
C ALA A 30 -7.17 5.20 7.42
N LEU A 31 -7.02 6.20 6.54
CA LEU A 31 -5.73 6.63 5.99
C LEU A 31 -4.79 7.15 7.09
N GLN A 32 -5.33 7.88 8.07
CA GLN A 32 -4.57 8.35 9.23
C GLN A 32 -3.97 7.18 10.03
N ARG A 33 -4.71 6.09 10.24
CA ARG A 33 -4.18 4.90 10.92
C ARG A 33 -3.06 4.23 10.14
N VAL A 34 -3.17 4.16 8.81
CA VAL A 34 -2.10 3.64 7.95
C VAL A 34 -0.86 4.54 8.06
N PHE A 35 -1.04 5.86 7.99
CA PHE A 35 0.03 6.85 8.13
C PHE A 35 0.76 6.72 9.48
N GLU A 36 0.04 6.60 10.59
CA GLU A 36 0.63 6.38 11.91
C GLU A 36 1.37 5.03 11.99
N GLY A 37 0.85 4.00 11.33
CA GLY A 37 1.50 2.70 11.22
C GLY A 37 2.85 2.78 10.50
N LEU A 38 2.95 3.57 9.42
CA LEU A 38 4.18 3.79 8.66
C LEU A 38 5.26 4.55 9.46
N GLN A 39 4.85 5.41 10.40
CA GLN A 39 5.79 6.16 11.24
C GLN A 39 6.39 5.33 12.38
N ARG A 40 5.80 4.17 12.71
CA ARG A 40 6.34 3.32 13.77
C ARG A 40 7.66 2.71 13.31
N PRO A 41 8.74 2.80 14.10
CA PRO A 41 9.99 2.16 13.76
C PRO A 41 9.76 0.65 13.61
N ARG A 42 10.10 0.10 12.44
CA ARG A 42 10.11 -1.34 12.22
C ARG A 42 11.07 -1.95 13.25
N LYS A 43 10.53 -2.75 14.17
CA LYS A 43 11.37 -3.46 15.15
C LYS A 43 12.29 -4.40 14.38
N ASN A 44 13.57 -4.05 14.35
CA ASN A 44 14.59 -4.78 13.63
C ASN A 44 14.85 -6.12 14.33
N ARG A 45 14.03 -7.15 14.06
CA ARG A 45 14.31 -8.49 14.59
C ARG A 45 15.38 -9.12 13.71
N HIS A 46 16.61 -9.03 14.20
CA HIS A 46 17.79 -9.74 13.75
C HIS A 46 17.44 -11.07 13.03
N ARG A 47 17.64 -11.07 11.72
CA ARG A 47 17.31 -12.10 10.70
C ARG A 47 17.83 -13.52 11.00
N TRP A 48 18.68 -13.69 12.02
CA TRP A 48 19.27 -14.96 12.44
C TRP A 48 18.45 -15.75 13.46
N TRP A 49 17.55 -15.12 14.25
CA TRP A 49 16.76 -15.83 15.29
C TRP A 49 15.34 -16.19 14.84
N SER A 50 14.85 -15.62 13.74
CA SER A 50 13.56 -15.99 13.17
C SER A 50 13.54 -17.39 12.54
N ARG A 51 14.70 -17.99 12.26
CA ARG A 51 14.82 -19.37 11.79
C ARG A 51 14.58 -20.43 12.87
N LEU A 52 14.73 -20.09 14.15
CA LEU A 52 14.55 -21.02 15.28
C LEU A 52 13.16 -20.92 15.94
N THR A 53 12.40 -19.86 15.66
CA THR A 53 11.03 -19.73 16.17
C THR A 53 10.07 -19.68 15.00
N ASN A 54 9.37 -20.79 14.73
CA ASN A 54 8.16 -20.88 13.91
C ASN A 54 6.99 -20.13 14.55
N ARG A 55 7.21 -18.86 14.88
CA ARG A 55 6.19 -17.90 15.24
C ARG A 55 6.10 -16.97 14.05
N ARG A 56 5.00 -17.09 13.29
CA ARG A 56 4.48 -16.04 12.43
C ARG A 56 4.46 -14.76 13.26
N ALA A 57 5.55 -14.01 13.21
CA ALA A 57 5.61 -12.69 13.79
C ALA A 57 4.80 -11.83 12.82
N THR A 58 3.49 -11.75 13.08
CA THR A 58 2.67 -10.63 12.65
C THR A 58 3.15 -9.38 13.39
N ASP A 59 4.40 -8.96 13.14
CA ASP A 59 4.78 -7.55 13.24
C ASP A 59 4.21 -6.90 11.97
N SER A 60 2.89 -6.99 11.82
CA SER A 60 2.19 -6.48 10.67
C SER A 60 2.38 -4.98 10.67
N ALA A 61 3.06 -4.46 9.64
CA ALA A 61 2.68 -3.17 9.09
C ALA A 61 1.14 -3.12 9.12
N GLY A 62 0.57 -2.06 9.69
CA GLY A 62 -0.87 -1.96 9.90
C GLY A 62 -1.65 -2.38 8.64
N PRO A 63 -2.87 -2.93 8.77
CA PRO A 63 -3.61 -3.47 7.64
C PRO A 63 -3.67 -2.44 6.50
N GLY A 64 -3.44 -2.90 5.27
CA GLY A 64 -3.62 -2.08 4.07
C GLY A 64 -5.06 -1.56 3.95
N LEU A 65 -5.25 -0.51 3.15
CA LEU A 65 -6.57 0.11 2.94
C LEU A 65 -7.01 -0.07 1.48
N TYR A 66 -8.22 -0.59 1.29
CA TYR A 66 -8.88 -0.66 0.00
C TYR A 66 -10.05 0.35 -0.04
N ILE A 67 -9.97 1.34 -0.93
CA ILE A 67 -10.96 2.41 -1.07
C ILE A 67 -11.85 2.10 -2.28
N TRP A 68 -13.16 2.02 -2.06
CA TRP A 68 -14.15 1.75 -3.10
C TRP A 68 -15.33 2.72 -3.02
N GLY A 69 -16.06 2.87 -4.13
CA GLY A 69 -17.19 3.79 -4.25
C GLY A 69 -17.45 4.20 -5.70
N SER A 70 -18.56 4.90 -5.94
CA SER A 70 -19.00 5.35 -7.27
C SER A 70 -18.00 6.30 -7.95
N VAL A 71 -18.16 6.50 -9.27
CA VAL A 71 -17.37 7.50 -10.01
C VAL A 71 -17.69 8.90 -9.44
N GLY A 72 -16.66 9.71 -9.23
CA GLY A 72 -16.80 11.08 -8.71
C GLY A 72 -16.84 11.23 -7.19
N CYS A 73 -16.79 10.15 -6.39
CA CYS A 73 -16.81 10.26 -4.91
C CYS A 73 -15.48 10.74 -4.26
N GLY A 74 -14.49 11.16 -5.05
CA GLY A 74 -13.23 11.73 -4.53
C GLY A 74 -12.16 10.72 -4.13
N LYS A 75 -12.24 9.44 -4.56
CA LYS A 75 -11.21 8.42 -4.24
C LYS A 75 -9.80 8.84 -4.65
N SER A 76 -9.63 9.35 -5.87
CA SER A 76 -8.33 9.79 -6.37
C SER A 76 -7.79 10.96 -5.56
N LEU A 77 -8.64 11.91 -5.18
CA LEU A 77 -8.27 13.02 -4.31
C LEU A 77 -7.76 12.53 -2.94
N LEU A 78 -8.49 11.60 -2.32
CA LEU A 78 -8.10 11.00 -1.03
C LEU A 78 -6.75 10.27 -1.15
N MET A 79 -6.52 9.57 -2.26
CA MET A 79 -5.25 8.90 -2.55
C MET A 79 -4.10 9.91 -2.75
N ASP A 80 -4.33 10.99 -3.50
CA ASP A 80 -3.35 12.07 -3.74
C ASP A 80 -2.90 12.67 -2.41
N MET A 81 -3.88 13.03 -1.56
CA MET A 81 -3.68 13.62 -0.25
C MET A 81 -2.88 12.70 0.68
N PHE A 82 -3.25 11.42 0.74
CA PHE A 82 -2.51 10.44 1.55
C PHE A 82 -1.07 10.26 1.05
N TYR A 83 -0.89 10.08 -0.27
CA TYR A 83 0.44 9.90 -0.85
C TYR A 83 1.34 11.11 -0.59
N ALA A 84 0.79 12.33 -0.64
CA ALA A 84 1.51 13.56 -0.29
C ALA A 84 1.85 13.66 1.21
N SER A 85 1.03 13.09 2.08
CA SER A 85 1.23 13.10 3.54
C SER A 85 2.43 12.26 4.00
N VAL A 86 2.69 11.13 3.32
CA VAL A 86 3.77 10.21 3.68
C VAL A 86 5.14 10.79 3.34
N PRO A 87 6.05 11.03 4.31
CA PRO A 87 7.37 11.57 4.03
C PRO A 87 8.31 10.54 3.41
N GLY A 88 9.35 11.02 2.74
CA GLY A 88 10.40 10.19 2.15
C GLY A 88 10.11 9.70 0.72
N GLU A 89 11.10 9.01 0.16
CA GLU A 89 11.11 8.57 -1.25
C GLU A 89 10.83 7.07 -1.41
N ARG A 90 10.83 6.30 -0.31
CA ARG A 90 10.52 4.85 -0.29
C ARG A 90 9.01 4.62 -0.37
N LYS A 91 8.35 5.27 -1.33
CA LYS A 91 6.92 5.12 -1.62
C LYS A 91 6.74 5.11 -3.14
N GLN A 92 5.77 4.34 -3.60
CA GLN A 92 5.44 4.24 -5.00
C GLN A 92 3.94 4.36 -5.21
N ARG A 93 3.57 5.06 -6.27
CA ARG A 93 2.21 5.08 -6.79
C ARG A 93 2.21 4.57 -8.23
N ILE A 94 1.34 3.63 -8.53
CA ILE A 94 1.32 2.93 -9.83
C ILE A 94 -0.10 2.45 -10.15
N HIS A 95 -0.47 2.45 -11.43
CA HIS A 95 -1.70 1.80 -11.88
C HIS A 95 -1.59 0.28 -11.67
N PHE A 96 -2.64 -0.34 -11.16
CA PHE A 96 -2.64 -1.77 -10.83
C PHE A 96 -2.24 -2.66 -12.02
N HIS A 97 -2.76 -2.39 -13.21
CA HIS A 97 -2.42 -3.16 -14.40
C HIS A 97 -0.92 -3.09 -14.76
N GLN A 98 -0.31 -1.91 -14.64
CA GLN A 98 1.12 -1.74 -14.90
C GLN A 98 1.97 -2.51 -13.88
N PHE A 99 1.54 -2.54 -12.61
CA PHE A 99 2.20 -3.34 -11.58
C PHE A 99 2.13 -4.85 -11.87
N MET A 100 0.97 -5.34 -12.31
CA MET A 100 0.81 -6.75 -12.70
C MET A 100 1.69 -7.10 -13.91
N GLN A 101 1.75 -6.24 -14.92
CA GLN A 101 2.66 -6.42 -16.06
C GLN A 101 4.12 -6.54 -15.62
N GLN A 102 4.60 -5.62 -14.76
CA GLN A 102 5.97 -5.67 -14.23
C GLN A 102 6.24 -6.98 -13.44
N THR A 103 5.24 -7.44 -12.68
CA THR A 103 5.34 -8.67 -11.90
C THR A 103 5.42 -9.90 -12.81
N HIS A 104 4.56 -9.97 -13.84
CA HIS A 104 4.58 -11.04 -14.83
C HIS A 104 5.90 -11.07 -15.61
N ASP A 105 6.41 -9.92 -16.03
CA ASP A 105 7.68 -9.86 -16.73
C ASP A 105 8.84 -10.28 -15.83
N ARG A 106 8.83 -9.89 -14.55
CA ARG A 106 9.84 -10.36 -13.59
C ARG A 106 9.77 -11.87 -13.39
N LEU A 107 8.58 -12.45 -13.26
CA LEU A 107 8.40 -13.90 -13.15
C LEU A 107 9.05 -14.67 -14.32
N LYS A 108 8.87 -14.19 -15.55
CA LYS A 108 9.48 -14.81 -16.75
C LYS A 108 11.01 -14.85 -16.69
N THR A 109 11.63 -13.92 -15.97
CA THR A 109 13.10 -13.82 -15.85
C THR A 109 13.71 -14.62 -14.71
N LEU A 110 12.91 -15.06 -13.72
CA LEU A 110 13.44 -15.69 -12.51
C LEU A 110 13.89 -17.14 -12.70
N GLY A 111 13.56 -17.79 -13.81
CA GLY A 111 13.93 -19.18 -14.06
C GLY A 111 13.28 -20.13 -13.06
N ASP A 112 13.96 -21.24 -12.76
CA ASP A 112 13.44 -22.30 -11.89
C ASP A 112 13.76 -22.01 -10.41
N VAL A 113 12.96 -21.14 -9.80
CA VAL A 113 13.03 -20.79 -8.38
C VAL A 113 11.82 -21.38 -7.68
N ALA A 114 12.03 -22.00 -6.52
CA ALA A 114 10.95 -22.63 -5.74
C ALA A 114 9.82 -21.65 -5.36
N ASP A 115 10.17 -20.45 -4.88
CA ASP A 115 9.20 -19.44 -4.46
C ASP A 115 9.47 -18.09 -5.16
N PRO A 116 9.15 -17.95 -6.45
CA PRO A 116 9.52 -16.77 -7.24
C PRO A 116 8.81 -15.50 -6.75
N LEU A 117 7.59 -15.62 -6.21
CA LEU A 117 6.86 -14.48 -5.61
C LEU A 117 7.52 -13.95 -4.35
N VAL A 118 8.21 -14.79 -3.56
CA VAL A 118 8.97 -14.33 -2.38
C VAL A 118 10.17 -13.51 -2.80
N VAL A 119 10.83 -13.89 -3.90
CA VAL A 119 11.92 -13.10 -4.49
C VAL A 119 11.41 -11.73 -4.91
N ILE A 120 10.31 -11.67 -5.67
CA ILE A 120 9.72 -10.41 -6.13
C ILE A 120 9.26 -9.54 -4.94
N ALA A 121 8.58 -10.12 -3.95
CA ALA A 121 8.16 -9.40 -2.74
C ALA A 121 9.35 -8.80 -1.99
N THR A 122 10.46 -9.54 -1.88
CA THR A 122 11.70 -9.06 -1.26
C THR A 122 12.28 -7.89 -2.05
N GLU A 123 12.39 -8.01 -3.38
CA GLU A 123 12.88 -6.93 -4.26
C GLU A 123 12.01 -5.66 -4.19
N ILE A 124 10.69 -5.83 -4.00
CA ILE A 124 9.77 -4.72 -3.80
C ILE A 124 10.01 -4.07 -2.43
N ALA A 125 10.02 -4.86 -1.35
CA ALA A 125 10.20 -4.36 0.02
C ALA A 125 11.55 -3.67 0.24
N GLU A 126 12.59 -4.08 -0.49
CA GLU A 126 13.90 -3.40 -0.48
C GLU A 126 13.82 -1.98 -1.06
N ARG A 127 12.90 -1.71 -1.99
CA ARG A 127 12.75 -0.42 -2.67
C ARG A 127 11.72 0.50 -2.02
N VAL A 128 10.59 -0.06 -1.57
CA VAL A 128 9.42 0.72 -1.13
C VAL A 128 8.86 0.23 0.19
N ASP A 129 8.40 1.17 1.01
CA ASP A 129 7.71 0.92 2.27
C ASP A 129 6.20 1.12 2.16
N LEU A 130 5.75 1.83 1.10
CA LEU A 130 4.35 2.05 0.76
C LEU A 130 4.14 1.91 -0.74
N ILE A 131 3.09 1.18 -1.13
CA ILE A 131 2.59 1.14 -2.51
C ILE A 131 1.13 1.60 -2.53
N CYS A 132 0.85 2.61 -3.33
CA CYS A 132 -0.50 3.08 -3.62
C CYS A 132 -0.90 2.61 -5.02
N PHE A 133 -1.90 1.74 -5.10
CA PHE A 133 -2.46 1.30 -6.39
C PHE A 133 -3.59 2.21 -6.83
N ASP A 134 -3.45 2.82 -8.00
CA ASP A 134 -4.58 3.45 -8.69
C ASP A 134 -5.33 2.40 -9.52
N GLU A 135 -6.65 2.59 -9.62
CA GLU A 135 -7.54 1.79 -10.48
C GLU A 135 -7.39 0.27 -10.27
N MET A 136 -7.36 -0.17 -9.02
CA MET A 136 -7.27 -1.59 -8.69
C MET A 136 -8.53 -2.33 -9.13
N GLN A 137 -8.46 -2.96 -10.30
CA GLN A 137 -9.50 -3.81 -10.87
C GLN A 137 -8.86 -5.13 -11.29
N VAL A 138 -9.33 -6.23 -10.70
CA VAL A 138 -8.86 -7.57 -11.03
C VAL A 138 -9.86 -8.20 -11.99
N HIS A 139 -9.44 -8.41 -13.23
CA HIS A 139 -10.31 -8.95 -14.28
C HIS A 139 -10.11 -10.46 -14.52
N ASP A 140 -8.94 -11.01 -14.18
CA ASP A 140 -8.58 -12.41 -14.39
C ASP A 140 -8.33 -13.13 -13.06
N VAL A 141 -8.76 -14.39 -12.99
CA VAL A 141 -8.51 -15.31 -11.87
C VAL A 141 -7.01 -15.53 -11.69
N ALA A 142 -6.24 -15.61 -12.78
CA ALA A 142 -4.79 -15.77 -12.71
C ALA A 142 -4.12 -14.59 -11.99
N ASP A 143 -4.48 -13.36 -12.38
CA ASP A 143 -3.99 -12.14 -11.73
C ASP A 143 -4.40 -12.07 -10.26
N SER A 144 -5.61 -12.53 -9.92
CA SER A 144 -6.09 -12.61 -8.53
C SER A 144 -5.25 -13.57 -7.68
N MET A 145 -4.97 -14.77 -8.21
CA MET A 145 -4.14 -15.76 -7.53
C MET A 145 -2.71 -15.26 -7.32
N LEU A 146 -2.15 -14.61 -8.35
CA LEU A 146 -0.82 -14.03 -8.30
C LEU A 146 -0.74 -12.89 -7.28
N LEU A 147 -1.70 -11.97 -7.30
CA LEU A 147 -1.80 -10.88 -6.35
C LEU A 147 -1.91 -11.41 -4.91
N GLY A 148 -2.78 -12.39 -4.67
CA GLY A 148 -2.94 -13.01 -3.36
C GLY A 148 -1.64 -13.66 -2.85
N GLY A 149 -0.91 -14.35 -3.74
CA GLY A 149 0.40 -14.91 -3.43
C GLY A 149 1.43 -13.83 -3.09
N LEU A 150 1.46 -12.74 -3.87
CA LEU A 150 2.40 -11.64 -3.65
C LEU A 150 2.12 -10.88 -2.35
N LEU A 151 0.84 -10.57 -2.06
CA LEU A 151 0.43 -9.91 -0.81
C LEU A 151 0.69 -10.78 0.42
N THR A 152 0.67 -12.11 0.28
CA THR A 152 1.03 -13.03 1.36
C THR A 152 2.54 -13.06 1.61
N ALA A 153 3.35 -12.76 0.59
CA ALA A 153 4.80 -12.75 0.66
C ALA A 153 5.40 -11.40 1.13
N LEU A 154 4.61 -10.31 1.10
CA LEU A 154 4.96 -8.97 1.60
C LEU A 154 4.69 -8.84 3.11
#